data_AF-A0A9D4RNL9-F1
#
_entry.id   AF-A0A9D4RNL9-F1
#
_cell.length_a   1.000
_cell.length_b   1.000
_cell.length_c   1.000
_cell.angle_alpha   90.00
_cell.angle_beta   90.00
_cell.angle_gamma   90.00
#
_symmetry.space_group_name_H-M   'P 1'
#
loop_
_entity.id
_entity.type
_entity.pdbx_description
1 polymer ?
#
loop_
_entity_poly.entity_id
_entity_poly.type
_entity_poly.pdbx_seq_one_letter_code
_entity_poly.pdbx_strand_id
1 'polypeptide(L)' 'MPTEMFDELLNRVGSRCQKTDTHCRKALDQGLKLTITLRHLASGDKYPSLLYV' A
#
# COMPACT_ATOMS: atom_id res chain seq x y z
N MET A 1 -12.92 3.35 -6.64
CA MET A 1 -13.47 2.58 -5.50
C MET A 1 -14.20 3.54 -4.58
N PRO A 2 -15.31 3.13 -3.93
CA PRO A 2 -15.94 3.91 -2.88
C PRO A 2 -14.94 4.17 -1.73
N THR A 3 -14.98 5.35 -1.13
CA THR A 3 -14.07 5.76 -0.04
C THR A 3 -14.18 4.84 1.17
N GLU A 4 -15.38 4.41 1.54
CA GLU A 4 -15.63 3.51 2.68
C GLU A 4 -14.92 2.15 2.54
N MET A 5 -14.84 1.62 1.32
CA MET A 5 -14.17 0.36 1.04
C MET A 5 -12.64 0.49 1.16
N PHE A 6 -12.10 1.67 0.85
CA PHE A 6 -10.68 1.94 1.03
C PHE A 6 -10.31 2.02 2.52
N ASP A 7 -11.11 2.69 3.34
CA ASP A 7 -10.90 2.77 4.78
C ASP A 7 -11.03 1.40 5.47
N GLU A 8 -11.96 0.55 5.03
CA GLU A 8 -12.06 -0.82 5.56
C GLU A 8 -10.80 -1.64 5.23
N LEU A 9 -10.31 -1.56 3.99
CA LEU A 9 -9.09 -2.23 3.57
C LEU A 9 -7.87 -1.67 4.32
N LEU A 10 -7.81 -0.36 4.54
CA LEU A 10 -6.75 0.28 5.30
C LEU A 10 -6.75 -0.18 6.76
N ASN A 11 -7.91 -0.31 7.40
CA ASN A 11 -8.02 -0.81 8.76
C ASN A 11 -7.59 -2.29 8.89
N ARG A 12 -7.94 -3.13 7.90
CA ARG A 12 -7.55 -4.56 7.90
C ARG A 12 -6.08 -4.78 7.59
N VAL A 13 -5.53 -4.05 6.62
CA VAL A 13 -4.20 -4.29 6.05
C VAL A 13 -3.15 -3.34 6.64
N GLY A 14 -3.55 -2.19 7.17
CA GLY A 14 -2.65 -1.17 7.73
C GLY A 14 -1.72 -1.72 8.82
N SER A 15 -2.24 -2.57 9.69
CA SER A 15 -1.47 -3.30 10.71
C SER A 15 -0.37 -4.19 10.12
N ARG A 16 -0.58 -4.74 8.92
CA ARG A 16 0.39 -5.58 8.18
C ARG A 16 1.31 -4.78 7.26
N CYS A 17 0.88 -3.60 6.81
CA CYS A 17 1.64 -2.71 5.94
C CYS A 17 2.56 -1.73 6.70
N GLN A 18 2.65 -1.85 8.03
CA GLN A 18 3.57 -1.07 8.84
C GLN A 18 5.01 -1.43 8.47
N LYS A 19 5.81 -0.39 8.22
CA LYS A 19 7.25 -0.50 8.05
C LYS A 19 7.84 0.57 8.92
N THR A 20 8.83 0.23 9.73
CA THR A 20 9.51 1.20 10.58
C THR A 20 10.41 2.09 9.73
N ASP A 21 10.58 3.33 10.15
CA ASP A 21 11.63 4.21 9.62
C ASP A 21 12.99 3.53 9.75
N THR A 22 13.84 3.71 8.75
CA THR A 22 15.25 3.28 8.80
C THR A 22 16.15 4.50 8.74
N HIS A 23 17.40 4.36 9.19
CA HIS A 23 18.38 5.44 9.19
C HIS A 23 18.56 6.12 7.82
N CYS A 24 18.30 5.40 6.72
CA CYS A 24 18.47 5.92 5.36
C CYS A 24 17.15 6.27 4.66
N ARG A 25 15.97 5.89 5.19
CA ARG A 25 14.68 6.10 4.52
C ARG A 25 13.52 6.18 5.51
N LYS A 26 12.68 7.20 5.31
CA LYS A 26 11.41 7.35 6.02
C LYS A 26 10.41 6.30 5.55
N ALA A 27 9.63 5.75 6.46
CA ALA A 27 8.55 4.83 6.13
C ALA A 27 7.45 5.58 5.36
N LEU A 28 6.98 4.96 4.27
CA LEU A 28 5.81 5.47 3.56
C LEU A 28 4.55 5.25 4.39
N ASP A 29 3.65 6.23 4.33
CA ASP A 29 2.33 6.15 4.93
C ASP A 29 1.56 4.91 4.45
N GLN A 30 0.78 4.32 5.34
CA GLN A 30 0.04 3.08 5.07
C GLN A 30 -1.00 3.28 3.97
N GLY A 31 -1.69 4.42 3.96
CA GLY A 31 -2.67 4.78 2.93
C GLY A 31 -2.00 4.97 1.58
N LEU A 32 -0.82 5.60 1.56
CA LEU A 32 -0.07 5.78 0.32
C LEU A 32 0.38 4.44 -0.29
N LYS A 33 0.92 3.53 0.52
CA LYS A 33 1.30 2.17 0.06
C LYS A 33 0.09 1.40 -0.48
N LEU A 34 -1.04 1.46 0.23
CA LEU A 34 -2.25 0.77 -0.19
C LEU A 34 -2.78 1.32 -1.52
N THR A 35 -2.78 2.65 -1.67
CA THR A 35 -3.20 3.34 -2.90
C THR A 35 -2.36 2.94 -4.10
N ILE A 36 -1.02 2.91 -3.95
CA ILE A 36 -0.09 2.52 -5.01
C ILE A 36 -0.32 1.05 -5.39
N THR A 37 -0.50 0.17 -4.40
CA THR A 37 -0.76 -1.25 -4.61
C THR A 37 -2.08 -1.47 -5.35
N LEU A 38 -3.16 -0.84 -4.91
CA LEU A 38 -4.47 -0.95 -5.55
C LEU A 38 -4.45 -0.41 -6.99
N ARG A 39 -3.74 0.69 -7.23
CA ARG A 39 -3.56 1.24 -8.58
C ARG A 39 -2.84 0.25 -9.49
N HIS A 40 -1.75 -0.34 -9.00
CA HIS A 40 -0.98 -1.32 -9.77
C HIS A 40 -1.78 -2.60 -10.07
N LEU A 41 -2.51 -3.11 -9.08
CA LEU A 41 -3.41 -4.24 -9.25
C LEU A 41 -4.55 -3.93 -10.24
N ALA A 42 -5.08 -2.70 -10.22
CA ALA A 42 -6.12 -2.27 -11.16
C ALA A 42 -5.63 -2.19 -12.61
N SER A 43 -4.32 -1.98 -12.83
CA SER A 43 -3.71 -2.06 -14.16
C SER A 43 -3.62 -3.50 -14.70
N GLY A 44 -4.03 -4.51 -13.92
CA GLY A 44 -3.94 -5.93 -14.29
C GLY A 44 -2.55 -6.54 -14.08
N ASP A 45 -1.63 -5.77 -13.48
CA ASP A 45 -0.28 -6.22 -13.20
C ASP A 45 -0.20 -6.90 -11.82
N LYS A 46 0.81 -7.73 -11.62
CA LYS A 46 0.96 -8.51 -10.39
C LYS A 46 1.77 -7.74 -9.37
N TYR A 47 1.46 -7.95 -8.09
CA TYR A 47 2.19 -7.35 -6.96
C TYR A 47 3.73 -7.51 -7.02
N PRO A 48 4.31 -8.66 -7.44
CA PRO A 48 5.77 -8.81 -7.51
C PRO A 48 6.43 -7.80 -8.43
N SER A 49 5.77 -7.39 -9.51
CA SER A 49 6.29 -6.38 -10.44
C SER A 49 6.48 -5.01 -9.78
N LEU A 50 5.77 -4.74 -8.67
CA LEU A 50 5.86 -3.50 -7.90
C LEU A 50 7.08 -3.44 -6.97
N LEU A 51 7.64 -4.61 -6.58
CA LEU A 51 8.78 -4.69 -5.65
C LEU A 51 10.11 -4.31 -6.29
N TYR A 52 10.17 -4.25 -7.63
CA TYR A 52 11.40 -4.01 -8.40
C TYR A 52 11.50 -2.58 -8.98
N VAL A 53 10.66 -1.66 -8.51
CA VAL A 53 10.69 -0.22 -8.89
C VAL A 53 11.40 0.62 -7.83
#